data_AF-A0A9E5KI97-F1
#
_entry.id   AF-A0A9E5KI97-F1
#
_cell.length_a   1.000
_cell.length_b   1.000
_cell.length_c   1.000
_cell.angle_alpha   90.00
_cell.angle_beta   90.00
_cell.angle_gamma   90.00
#
_symmetry.space_group_name_H-M   'P 1'
#
loop_
_entity.id
_entity.type
_entity.pdbx_description
1 polymer ?
#
loop_
_entity_poly.entity_id
_entity_poly.type
_entity_poly.pdbx_seq_one_letter_code
_entity_poly.pdbx_strand_id
1 'polypeptide(L)'
;SPTTSTMLFLTRNGNPKGIKDWDDLIKPGIQVIVVNPKTGGNGRMTYLAAWGYVKKKGGTDAQAAEFVGKLYKNVPVLAKGGRDATTIFLQRNLGDVLITFESEVISVDQEFGTGKVDAIHPSISIVTENPVAVVERTVNKKGTGDLARAYLNYLYSDEGQEIAAKHSIRPSNPAILKKYPNVFKPIQLFTVNEVFGSLGEAQKVHFNDGGQFDKLYTLK
;
A
#
# COMPACT_ATOMS: atom_id res chain seq x y z
N SER A 1 3.48 -15.32 0.55
CA SER A 1 4.34 -14.44 -0.27
C SER A 1 5.76 -14.43 0.29
N PRO A 2 6.85 -14.28 -0.51
CA PRO A 2 8.22 -14.21 0.04
C PRO A 2 8.46 -12.94 0.86
N THR A 3 7.78 -11.86 0.51
CA THR A 3 7.86 -10.58 1.21
C THR A 3 6.49 -9.95 1.36
N THR A 4 6.41 -8.96 2.24
CA THR A 4 5.23 -8.13 2.44
C THR A 4 5.61 -6.65 2.46
N SER A 5 4.60 -5.80 2.43
CA SER A 5 4.70 -4.38 2.75
C SER A 5 3.43 -3.98 3.51
N THR A 6 3.24 -2.69 3.71
CA THR A 6 2.04 -2.09 4.29
C THR A 6 1.80 -0.71 3.70
N MET A 7 0.65 -0.11 3.97
CA MET A 7 0.36 1.28 3.57
C MET A 7 0.77 2.24 4.68
N LEU A 8 1.57 3.25 4.32
CA LEU A 8 1.97 4.37 5.17
C LEU A 8 1.52 5.69 4.55
N PHE A 9 1.69 6.78 5.31
CA PHE A 9 1.50 8.13 4.80
C PHE A 9 2.83 8.87 4.73
N LEU A 10 3.11 9.51 3.62
CA LEU A 10 4.19 10.47 3.48
C LEU A 10 3.61 11.87 3.52
N THR A 11 4.01 12.67 4.50
CA THR A 11 3.62 14.08 4.61
C THR A 11 4.77 14.97 4.19
N ARG A 12 4.50 16.26 3.98
CA ARG A 12 5.56 17.27 3.83
C ARG A 12 6.41 17.29 5.10
N ASN A 13 7.71 17.60 4.95
CA ASN A 13 8.61 17.73 6.09
C ASN A 13 8.05 18.67 7.17
N GLY A 14 8.17 18.25 8.43
CA GLY A 14 7.59 18.91 9.59
C GLY A 14 6.11 18.59 9.81
N ASN A 15 5.48 17.79 8.95
CA ASN A 15 4.07 17.41 9.00
C ASN A 15 3.13 18.61 9.28
N PRO A 16 3.05 19.61 8.38
CA PRO A 16 2.38 20.89 8.65
C PRO A 16 0.88 20.77 8.92
N LYS A 17 0.25 19.68 8.47
CA LYS A 17 -1.17 19.38 8.73
C LYS A 17 -1.40 18.53 9.98
N GLY A 18 -0.35 18.12 10.67
CA GLY A 18 -0.44 17.32 11.89
C GLY A 18 -1.10 15.96 11.69
N ILE A 19 -0.89 15.33 10.53
CA ILE A 19 -1.49 14.03 10.18
C ILE A 19 -0.85 12.93 11.01
N LYS A 20 -1.68 12.11 11.68
CA LYS A 20 -1.25 11.02 12.55
C LYS A 20 -1.91 9.70 12.17
N ASP A 21 -3.16 9.73 11.71
CA ASP A 21 -3.92 8.52 11.42
C ASP A 21 -4.97 8.73 10.31
N TRP A 22 -5.67 7.66 9.93
CA TRP A 22 -6.68 7.67 8.86
C TRP A 22 -7.78 8.74 9.06
N ASP A 23 -8.23 8.98 10.29
CA ASP A 23 -9.25 9.99 10.61
C ASP A 23 -8.80 11.43 10.24
N ASP A 24 -7.49 11.69 10.17
CA ASP A 24 -6.98 13.00 9.74
C ASP A 24 -7.14 13.20 8.23
N LEU A 25 -7.12 12.13 7.44
CA LEU A 25 -7.13 12.20 5.97
C LEU A 25 -8.48 12.62 5.40
N ILE A 26 -9.56 12.49 6.19
CA ILE A 26 -10.93 12.87 5.81
C ILE A 26 -11.31 14.27 6.30
N LYS A 27 -10.41 14.99 6.98
CA LYS A 27 -10.67 16.35 7.47
C LYS A 27 -10.81 17.34 6.31
N PRO A 28 -11.67 18.37 6.42
CA PRO A 28 -11.76 19.41 5.42
C PRO A 28 -10.41 20.10 5.19
N GLY A 29 -10.09 20.38 3.92
CA GLY A 29 -8.86 21.08 3.53
C GLY A 29 -7.59 20.23 3.56
N ILE A 30 -7.71 18.91 3.73
CA ILE A 30 -6.63 17.94 3.47
C ILE A 30 -6.74 17.46 2.03
N GLN A 31 -5.62 17.47 1.32
CA GLN A 31 -5.50 16.90 -0.01
C GLN A 31 -4.66 15.63 0.00
N VAL A 32 -5.27 14.52 -0.40
CA VAL A 32 -4.67 13.19 -0.38
C VAL A 32 -4.26 12.79 -1.80
N ILE A 33 -3.00 12.41 -1.98
CA ILE A 33 -2.51 11.79 -3.21
C ILE A 33 -2.54 10.28 -3.05
N VAL A 34 -3.18 9.61 -4.02
CA VAL A 34 -3.31 8.15 -4.06
C VAL A 34 -3.33 7.66 -5.50
N VAL A 35 -2.89 6.42 -5.71
CA VAL A 35 -2.99 5.73 -7.01
C VAL A 35 -4.44 5.32 -7.29
N ASN A 36 -4.86 5.36 -8.55
CA ASN A 36 -6.18 4.90 -8.98
C ASN A 36 -6.37 3.40 -8.67
N PRO A 37 -7.38 3.01 -7.87
CA PRO A 37 -7.67 1.60 -7.58
C PRO A 37 -8.05 0.76 -8.81
N LYS A 38 -8.52 1.39 -9.89
CA LYS A 38 -8.82 0.67 -11.14
C LYS A 38 -7.55 0.20 -11.84
N THR A 39 -6.46 0.97 -11.77
CA THR A 39 -5.22 0.68 -12.53
C THR A 39 -4.09 0.13 -11.69
N GLY A 40 -4.03 0.43 -10.38
CA GLY A 40 -2.85 0.15 -9.55
C GLY A 40 -3.15 -0.61 -8.26
N GLY A 41 -2.31 -1.60 -7.95
CA GLY A 41 -2.36 -2.36 -6.70
C GLY A 41 -2.21 -1.48 -5.45
N ASN A 42 -1.37 -0.43 -5.51
CA ASN A 42 -1.24 0.56 -4.44
C ASN A 42 -2.58 1.25 -4.11
N GLY A 43 -3.35 1.62 -5.14
CA GLY A 43 -4.67 2.22 -4.97
C GLY A 43 -5.67 1.26 -4.33
N ARG A 44 -5.66 -0.01 -4.77
CA ARG A 44 -6.51 -1.06 -4.18
C ARG A 44 -6.16 -1.30 -2.72
N MET A 45 -4.88 -1.43 -2.39
CA MET A 45 -4.45 -1.65 -1.00
C MET A 45 -4.72 -0.42 -0.12
N THR A 46 -4.56 0.80 -0.63
CA THR A 46 -4.96 2.03 0.08
C THR A 46 -6.45 2.02 0.41
N TYR A 47 -7.29 1.71 -0.59
CA TYR A 47 -8.74 1.61 -0.41
C TYR A 47 -9.10 0.56 0.66
N LEU A 48 -8.55 -0.65 0.56
CA LEU A 48 -8.82 -1.73 1.52
C LEU A 48 -8.28 -1.40 2.92
N ALA A 49 -7.15 -0.71 3.02
CA ALA A 49 -6.59 -0.24 4.29
C ALA A 49 -7.55 0.74 4.98
N ALA A 50 -8.05 1.74 4.26
CA ALA A 50 -9.02 2.72 4.77
C ALA A 50 -10.37 2.08 5.14
N TRP A 51 -10.85 1.13 4.34
CA TRP A 51 -12.08 0.39 4.65
C TRP A 51 -11.90 -0.49 5.88
N GLY A 52 -10.80 -1.26 5.93
CA GLY A 52 -10.50 -2.14 7.03
C GLY A 52 -10.20 -1.40 8.34
N TYR A 53 -9.67 -0.18 8.28
CA TYR A 53 -9.56 0.71 9.44
C TYR A 53 -10.90 0.85 10.19
N VAL A 54 -11.98 1.14 9.45
CA VAL A 54 -13.32 1.29 10.03
C VAL A 54 -13.86 -0.06 10.51
N LYS A 55 -13.69 -1.13 9.73
CA LYS A 55 -14.15 -2.48 10.11
C LYS A 55 -13.47 -3.00 11.37
N LYS A 56 -12.16 -2.79 11.51
CA LYS A 56 -11.38 -3.23 12.68
C LYS A 56 -11.70 -2.40 13.94
N LYS A 57 -12.30 -1.21 13.80
CA LYS A 57 -12.91 -0.45 14.89
C LYS A 57 -14.35 -0.89 15.24
N GLY A 58 -14.87 -1.94 14.60
CA GLY A 58 -16.23 -2.45 14.82
C GLY A 58 -17.30 -1.76 13.96
N GLY A 59 -16.90 -0.96 12.97
CA GLY A 59 -17.83 -0.32 12.05
C GLY A 59 -18.45 -1.28 11.04
N THR A 60 -19.59 -0.89 10.48
CA THR A 60 -20.29 -1.61 9.41
C THR A 60 -19.70 -1.30 8.03
N ASP A 61 -20.08 -2.08 7.02
CA ASP A 61 -19.69 -1.80 5.63
C ASP A 61 -20.24 -0.48 5.09
N ALA A 62 -21.42 -0.05 5.55
CA ALA A 62 -21.96 1.26 5.20
C ALA A 62 -21.11 2.40 5.78
N GLN A 63 -20.66 2.28 7.03
CA GLN A 63 -19.78 3.26 7.66
C GLN A 63 -18.39 3.28 7.00
N ALA A 64 -17.86 2.12 6.62
CA ALA A 64 -16.60 2.03 5.88
C ALA A 64 -16.71 2.66 4.49
N ALA A 65 -17.81 2.42 3.77
CA ALA A 65 -18.09 3.07 2.50
C ALA A 65 -18.18 4.60 2.64
N GLU A 66 -18.86 5.10 3.66
CA GLU A 66 -18.95 6.54 3.94
C GLU A 66 -17.58 7.15 4.22
N PHE A 67 -16.77 6.50 5.07
CA PHE A 67 -15.42 6.93 5.39
C PHE A 67 -14.53 7.01 4.15
N VAL A 68 -14.52 5.95 3.34
CA VAL A 68 -13.74 5.91 2.10
C VAL A 68 -14.27 6.94 1.10
N GLY A 69 -15.58 7.15 1.02
CA GLY A 69 -16.16 8.24 0.22
C GLY A 69 -15.64 9.62 0.62
N LYS A 70 -15.56 9.91 1.94
CA LYS A 70 -14.96 11.17 2.45
C LYS A 70 -13.48 11.27 2.10
N LEU A 71 -12.72 10.17 2.22
CA LEU A 71 -11.31 10.13 1.82
C LEU A 71 -11.15 10.50 0.34
N TYR A 72 -11.92 9.89 -0.56
CA TYR A 72 -11.79 10.15 -2.00
C TYR A 72 -12.33 11.52 -2.42
N LYS A 73 -13.20 12.17 -1.64
CA LYS A 73 -13.54 13.59 -1.83
C LYS A 73 -12.34 14.51 -1.59
N ASN A 74 -11.41 14.10 -0.72
CA ASN A 74 -10.15 14.80 -0.48
C ASN A 74 -9.04 14.44 -1.50
N VAL A 75 -9.33 13.61 -2.50
CA VAL A 75 -8.37 13.24 -3.55
C VAL A 75 -8.57 14.14 -4.78
N PRO A 76 -7.67 15.11 -5.05
CA PRO A 76 -7.83 16.03 -6.18
C PRO A 76 -7.58 15.34 -7.53
N VAL A 77 -6.70 14.34 -7.55
CA VAL A 77 -6.35 13.58 -8.75
C VAL A 77 -5.94 12.16 -8.38
N LEU A 78 -6.38 11.19 -9.18
CA LEU A 78 -5.94 9.80 -9.07
C LEU A 78 -4.71 9.58 -9.96
N ALA A 79 -3.59 9.22 -9.33
CA ALA A 79 -2.36 8.90 -10.06
C ALA A 79 -2.49 7.59 -10.84
N LYS A 80 -1.82 7.47 -11.98
CA LYS A 80 -1.87 6.26 -12.83
C LYS A 80 -1.13 5.07 -12.20
N GLY A 81 -0.13 5.33 -11.37
CA GLY A 81 0.72 4.35 -10.69
C GLY A 81 1.56 5.00 -9.58
N GLY A 82 2.32 4.20 -8.83
CA GLY A 82 3.09 4.67 -7.66
C GLY A 82 4.07 5.80 -8.00
N ARG A 83 4.85 5.64 -9.07
CA ARG A 83 5.79 6.66 -9.54
C ARG A 83 5.11 7.99 -9.90
N ASP A 84 3.98 7.92 -10.58
CA ASP A 84 3.18 9.11 -10.93
C ASP A 84 2.64 9.80 -9.67
N ALA A 85 2.21 9.04 -8.66
CA ALA A 85 1.78 9.59 -7.37
C ALA A 85 2.92 10.33 -6.66
N THR A 86 4.12 9.73 -6.63
CA THR A 86 5.33 10.36 -6.07
C THR A 86 5.69 11.64 -6.82
N THR A 87 5.65 11.64 -8.16
CA THR A 87 5.91 12.83 -8.98
C THR A 87 4.87 13.94 -8.72
N ILE A 88 3.58 13.60 -8.64
CA ILE A 88 2.52 14.57 -8.31
C ILE A 88 2.78 15.19 -6.94
N PHE A 89 3.11 14.35 -5.94
CA PHE A 89 3.35 14.81 -4.59
C PHE A 89 4.63 15.66 -4.50
N LEU A 90 5.79 15.14 -4.89
CA LEU A 90 7.09 15.76 -4.61
C LEU A 90 7.53 16.77 -5.67
N GLN A 91 7.32 16.48 -6.94
CA GLN A 91 7.82 17.34 -8.02
C GLN A 91 6.80 18.42 -8.41
N ARG A 92 5.52 18.06 -8.47
CA ARG A 92 4.44 19.03 -8.78
C ARG A 92 3.89 19.73 -7.54
N ASN A 93 4.40 19.38 -6.37
CA ASN A 93 4.04 19.96 -5.08
C ASN A 93 2.52 20.00 -4.82
N LEU A 94 1.81 18.96 -5.25
CA LEU A 94 0.36 18.83 -5.05
C LEU A 94 0.07 17.90 -3.87
N GLY A 95 -0.94 18.24 -3.06
CA GLY A 95 -1.37 17.44 -1.94
C GLY A 95 -0.56 17.66 -0.65
N ASP A 96 -1.20 17.35 0.46
CA ASP A 96 -0.64 17.45 1.81
C ASP A 96 -0.02 16.13 2.28
N VAL A 97 -0.53 15.02 1.74
CA VAL A 97 -0.18 13.67 2.12
C VAL A 97 -0.28 12.71 0.94
N LEU A 98 0.69 11.82 0.81
CA LEU A 98 0.71 10.71 -0.13
C LEU A 98 0.52 9.40 0.64
N ILE A 99 -0.47 8.59 0.25
CA ILE A 99 -0.58 7.22 0.76
C ILE A 99 0.19 6.30 -0.17
N THR A 100 1.15 5.57 0.36
CA THR A 100 2.01 4.70 -0.44
C THR A 100 2.51 3.47 0.32
N PHE A 101 3.14 2.53 -0.39
CA PHE A 101 3.77 1.38 0.25
C PHE A 101 4.95 1.81 1.11
N GLU A 102 5.15 1.14 2.24
CA GLU A 102 6.31 1.38 3.12
C GLU A 102 7.65 1.32 2.38
N SER A 103 7.78 0.39 1.44
CA SER A 103 8.97 0.24 0.60
C SER A 103 9.29 1.46 -0.26
N GLU A 104 8.32 2.34 -0.53
CA GLU A 104 8.55 3.56 -1.32
C GLU A 104 9.23 4.67 -0.51
N VAL A 105 9.24 4.59 0.83
CA VAL A 105 9.86 5.63 1.67
C VAL A 105 11.35 5.78 1.34
N ILE A 106 12.07 4.66 1.23
CA ILE A 106 13.50 4.69 0.91
C ILE A 106 13.75 5.19 -0.52
N SER A 107 12.89 4.82 -1.47
CA SER A 107 12.98 5.29 -2.86
C SER A 107 12.81 6.81 -2.94
N VAL A 108 11.90 7.38 -2.14
CA VAL A 108 11.72 8.83 -2.03
C VAL A 108 12.96 9.49 -1.44
N ASP A 109 13.51 8.97 -0.35
CA ASP A 109 14.72 9.54 0.27
C ASP A 109 15.93 9.47 -0.68
N GLN A 110 16.08 8.37 -1.42
CA GLN A 110 17.17 8.20 -2.39
C GLN A 110 17.06 9.17 -3.58
N GLU A 111 15.85 9.42 -4.07
CA GLU A 111 15.62 10.23 -5.27
C GLU A 111 15.56 11.74 -4.95
N PHE A 112 14.99 12.12 -3.81
CA PHE A 112 14.71 13.53 -3.47
C PHE A 112 15.55 14.08 -2.30
N GLY A 113 16.29 13.20 -1.64
CA GLY A 113 17.10 13.50 -0.45
C GLY A 113 16.34 13.26 0.85
N THR A 114 17.09 12.86 1.88
CA THR A 114 16.57 12.62 3.23
C THR A 114 15.93 13.87 3.82
N GLY A 115 14.78 13.71 4.49
CA GLY A 115 14.12 14.81 5.21
C GLY A 115 13.26 15.71 4.32
N LYS A 116 12.91 15.29 3.09
CA LYS A 116 11.89 15.98 2.28
C LYS A 116 10.46 15.63 2.68
N VAL A 117 10.27 14.44 3.25
CA VAL A 117 9.00 13.93 3.73
C VAL A 117 9.14 13.34 5.11
N ASP A 118 8.03 13.27 5.84
CA ASP A 118 7.94 12.50 7.06
C ASP A 118 7.05 11.27 6.84
N ALA A 119 7.53 10.10 7.26
CA ALA A 119 6.79 8.85 7.18
C ALA A 119 5.92 8.63 8.44
N ILE A 120 4.61 8.80 8.29
CA ILE A 120 3.61 8.57 9.32
C ILE A 120 3.15 7.11 9.25
N HIS A 121 3.25 6.42 10.38
CA HIS A 121 2.77 5.05 10.55
C HIS A 121 1.38 5.13 11.19
N PRO A 122 0.29 4.80 10.45
CA PRO A 122 -1.04 4.85 11.02
C PRO A 122 -1.20 3.82 12.14
N SER A 123 -2.26 3.99 12.94
CA SER A 123 -2.51 3.11 14.09
C SER A 123 -2.71 1.65 13.66
N ILE A 124 -3.33 1.46 12.49
CA ILE A 124 -3.53 0.16 11.85
C ILE A 124 -3.44 0.31 10.33
N SER A 125 -2.94 -0.73 9.66
CA SER A 125 -2.88 -0.79 8.20
C SER A 125 -3.08 -2.22 7.72
N ILE A 126 -2.93 -2.45 6.42
CA ILE A 126 -3.15 -3.75 5.79
C ILE A 126 -1.82 -4.42 5.41
N VAL A 127 -1.73 -5.74 5.59
CA VAL A 127 -0.65 -6.54 4.99
C VAL A 127 -0.80 -6.50 3.48
N THR A 128 0.22 -6.03 2.78
CA THR A 128 0.27 -6.06 1.32
C THR A 128 1.27 -7.12 0.88
N GLU A 129 0.75 -8.24 0.40
CA GLU A 129 1.58 -9.34 -0.07
C GLU A 129 2.19 -9.02 -1.45
N ASN A 130 3.44 -9.43 -1.67
CA ASN A 130 4.11 -9.37 -2.97
C ASN A 130 4.17 -10.77 -3.62
N PRO A 131 3.04 -11.31 -4.13
CA PRO A 131 3.00 -12.67 -4.65
C PRO A 131 3.92 -12.84 -5.86
N VAL A 132 4.52 -14.02 -5.94
CA VAL A 132 5.35 -14.44 -7.07
C VAL A 132 4.81 -15.76 -7.60
N ALA A 133 4.92 -15.97 -8.91
CA ALA A 133 4.43 -17.18 -9.57
C ALA A 133 5.30 -17.56 -10.77
N VAL A 134 5.41 -18.86 -11.02
CA VAL A 134 5.98 -19.38 -12.26
C VAL A 134 4.93 -19.31 -13.36
N VAL A 135 5.28 -18.74 -14.50
CA VAL A 135 4.41 -18.72 -15.68
C VAL A 135 4.63 -20.00 -16.48
N GLU A 136 3.88 -21.06 -16.15
CA GLU A 136 4.08 -22.43 -16.66
C GLU A 136 4.17 -22.51 -18.19
N ARG A 137 3.24 -21.86 -18.90
CA ARG A 137 3.24 -21.82 -20.37
C ARG A 137 4.57 -21.29 -20.95
N THR A 138 5.15 -20.28 -20.30
CA THR A 138 6.40 -19.65 -20.76
C THR A 138 7.60 -20.53 -20.47
N VAL A 139 7.70 -21.08 -19.26
CA VAL A 139 8.85 -21.89 -18.86
C VAL A 139 8.87 -23.24 -19.58
N ASN A 140 7.70 -23.83 -19.87
CA ASN A 140 7.58 -25.05 -20.66
C ASN A 140 8.04 -24.82 -22.11
N LYS A 141 7.65 -23.69 -22.73
CA LYS A 141 8.12 -23.33 -24.08
C LYS A 141 9.64 -23.10 -24.14
N LYS A 142 10.22 -22.54 -23.09
CA LYS A 142 11.65 -22.16 -23.04
C LYS A 142 12.56 -23.21 -22.41
N GLY A 143 12.02 -24.29 -21.84
CA GLY A 143 12.81 -25.26 -21.08
C GLY A 143 13.47 -24.67 -19.82
N THR A 144 12.87 -23.64 -19.20
CA THR A 144 13.46 -22.88 -18.08
C THR A 144 12.75 -23.13 -16.74
N GLY A 145 11.94 -24.19 -16.64
CA GLY A 145 11.09 -24.47 -15.48
C GLY A 145 11.88 -24.62 -14.17
N ASP A 146 12.97 -25.39 -14.20
CA ASP A 146 13.79 -25.62 -13.00
C ASP A 146 14.49 -24.35 -12.53
N LEU A 147 15.09 -23.59 -13.45
CA LEU A 147 15.74 -22.33 -13.12
C LEU A 147 14.74 -21.30 -12.56
N ALA A 148 13.55 -21.19 -13.15
CA ALA A 148 12.52 -20.28 -12.67
C ALA A 148 12.03 -20.67 -11.26
N ARG A 149 11.83 -21.97 -10.99
CA ARG A 149 11.49 -22.47 -9.66
C ARG A 149 12.61 -22.19 -8.66
N ALA A 150 13.86 -22.47 -9.03
CA ALA A 150 15.02 -22.21 -8.17
C ALA A 150 15.13 -20.72 -7.81
N TYR A 151 14.94 -19.83 -8.80
CA TYR A 151 14.91 -18.38 -8.57
C TYR A 151 13.83 -17.95 -7.58
N LEU A 152 12.59 -18.41 -7.75
CA LEU A 152 11.50 -18.05 -6.83
C LEU A 152 11.68 -18.65 -5.44
N ASN A 153 12.19 -19.89 -5.33
CA ASN A 153 12.51 -20.50 -4.04
C ASN A 153 13.63 -19.73 -3.32
N TYR A 154 14.61 -19.21 -4.06
CA TYR A 154 15.70 -18.41 -3.50
C TYR A 154 15.21 -17.12 -2.82
N LEU A 155 14.08 -16.56 -3.26
CA LEU A 155 13.47 -15.41 -2.59
C LEU A 155 13.09 -15.71 -1.13
N TYR A 156 12.87 -16.97 -0.77
CA TYR A 156 12.57 -17.40 0.60
C TYR A 156 13.82 -17.81 1.41
N SER A 157 14.99 -17.88 0.78
CA SER A 157 16.25 -18.15 1.49
C SER A 157 16.60 -17.01 2.44
N ASP A 158 17.40 -17.29 3.46
CA ASP A 158 17.87 -16.23 4.38
C ASP A 158 18.59 -15.09 3.63
N GLU A 159 19.38 -15.41 2.60
CA GLU A 159 20.02 -14.39 1.79
C GLU A 159 19.01 -13.53 1.01
N GLY A 160 18.02 -14.15 0.36
CA GLY A 160 16.95 -13.43 -0.34
C GLY A 160 16.14 -12.53 0.59
N GLN A 161 15.89 -13.00 1.81
CA GLN A 161 15.18 -12.24 2.85
C GLN A 161 16.03 -11.10 3.42
N GLU A 162 17.34 -11.29 3.60
CA GLU A 162 18.27 -10.21 3.97
C GLU A 162 18.36 -9.14 2.87
N ILE A 163 18.37 -9.54 1.59
CA ILE A 163 18.32 -8.60 0.46
C ILE A 163 17.02 -7.80 0.51
N ALA A 164 15.87 -8.46 0.69
CA ALA A 164 14.58 -7.77 0.80
C ALA A 164 14.59 -6.69 1.90
N ALA A 165 15.11 -7.02 3.08
CA ALA A 165 15.20 -6.09 4.19
C ALA A 165 16.11 -4.88 3.89
N LYS A 166 17.26 -5.09 3.23
CA LYS A 166 18.16 -4.00 2.78
C LYS A 166 17.50 -3.04 1.79
N HIS A 167 16.51 -3.51 1.04
CA HIS A 167 15.71 -2.71 0.12
C HIS A 167 14.39 -2.21 0.73
N SER A 168 14.26 -2.23 2.07
CA SER A 168 13.06 -1.77 2.79
C SER A 168 11.77 -2.51 2.40
N ILE A 169 11.88 -3.78 2.02
CA ILE A 169 10.74 -4.67 1.79
C ILE A 169 10.66 -5.64 2.98
N ARG A 170 9.50 -5.76 3.64
CA ARG A 170 9.37 -6.58 4.85
C ARG A 170 9.64 -8.05 4.51
N PRO A 171 10.70 -8.68 5.05
CA PRO A 171 10.91 -10.11 4.88
C PRO A 171 9.83 -10.90 5.62
N SER A 172 9.43 -12.03 5.05
CA SER A 172 8.56 -13.02 5.70
C SER A 172 9.27 -13.81 6.79
N ASN A 173 10.61 -13.93 6.75
CA ASN A 173 11.39 -14.55 7.83
C ASN A 173 11.36 -13.66 9.10
N PRO A 174 10.72 -14.10 10.21
CA PRO A 174 10.58 -13.26 11.41
C PRO A 174 11.89 -12.98 12.12
N ALA A 175 12.87 -13.88 12.04
CA ALA A 175 14.18 -13.68 12.64
C ALA A 175 14.96 -12.57 11.91
N ILE A 176 14.85 -12.51 10.59
CA ILE A 176 15.46 -11.46 9.78
C ILE A 176 14.72 -10.13 9.99
N LEU A 177 13.38 -10.13 9.96
CA LEU A 177 12.58 -8.92 10.20
C LEU A 177 12.98 -8.20 11.50
N LYS A 178 13.17 -8.96 12.59
CA LYS A 178 13.58 -8.44 13.91
C LYS A 178 14.96 -7.77 13.93
N LYS A 179 15.82 -8.02 12.95
CA LYS A 179 17.14 -7.36 12.84
C LYS A 179 17.04 -5.91 12.33
N TYR A 180 15.90 -5.50 11.77
CA TYR A 180 15.72 -4.20 11.11
C TYR A 180 14.66 -3.30 11.80
N PRO A 181 14.71 -3.08 13.13
CA PRO A 181 13.67 -2.33 13.86
C PRO A 181 13.60 -0.84 13.48
N ASN A 182 14.70 -0.28 12.95
CA ASN A 182 14.75 1.11 12.51
C ASN A 182 14.09 1.33 11.14
N VAL A 183 14.01 0.27 10.33
CA VAL A 183 13.39 0.30 9.00
C VAL A 183 11.92 -0.05 9.11
N PHE A 184 11.61 -1.15 9.80
CA PHE A 184 10.25 -1.67 9.93
C PHE A 184 9.72 -1.37 11.32
N LYS A 185 9.10 -0.19 11.48
CA LYS A 185 8.48 0.15 12.75
C LYS A 185 7.30 -0.80 13.03
N PRO A 186 7.08 -1.17 14.30
CA PRO A 186 5.88 -1.90 14.70
C PRO A 186 4.62 -1.15 14.28
N ILE A 187 3.68 -1.86 13.67
CA ILE A 187 2.39 -1.35 13.22
C ILE A 187 1.37 -2.47 13.31
N GLN A 188 0.15 -2.16 13.76
CA GLN A 188 -0.92 -3.15 13.75
C GLN A 188 -1.32 -3.42 12.30
N LEU A 189 -1.35 -4.69 11.90
CA LEU A 189 -1.72 -5.09 10.55
C LEU A 189 -2.90 -6.06 10.59
N PHE A 190 -3.80 -5.90 9.63
CA PHE A 190 -4.78 -6.92 9.27
C PHE A 190 -4.53 -7.41 7.86
N THR A 191 -4.97 -8.62 7.56
CA THR A 191 -4.90 -9.24 6.24
C THR A 191 -6.17 -9.00 5.45
N VAL A 192 -6.09 -9.10 4.12
CA VAL A 192 -7.29 -9.07 3.27
C VAL A 192 -8.29 -10.14 3.68
N ASN A 193 -7.83 -11.33 4.05
CA ASN A 193 -8.71 -12.45 4.41
C ASN A 193 -9.54 -12.16 5.66
N GLU A 194 -8.97 -11.49 6.67
CA GLU A 194 -9.68 -11.15 7.92
C GLU A 194 -10.89 -10.23 7.70
N VAL A 195 -10.83 -9.34 6.71
CA VAL A 195 -11.84 -8.28 6.53
C VAL A 195 -12.70 -8.51 5.28
N PHE A 196 -12.12 -9.08 4.23
CA PHE A 196 -12.76 -9.20 2.90
C PHE A 196 -12.88 -10.66 2.43
N GLY A 197 -12.44 -11.63 3.23
CA GLY A 197 -12.47 -13.06 2.90
C GLY A 197 -11.34 -13.50 1.95
N SER A 198 -11.19 -12.84 0.80
CA SER A 198 -10.07 -13.08 -0.13
C SER A 198 -9.80 -11.87 -1.02
N LEU A 199 -8.63 -11.83 -1.67
CA LEU A 199 -8.34 -10.86 -2.72
C LEU A 199 -9.32 -10.96 -3.91
N GLY A 200 -9.78 -12.16 -4.23
CA GLY A 200 -10.76 -12.39 -5.31
C GLY A 200 -12.12 -11.78 -4.99
N GLU A 201 -12.61 -11.99 -3.77
CA GLU A 201 -13.86 -11.37 -3.32
C GLU A 201 -13.73 -9.86 -3.14
N ALA A 202 -12.62 -9.38 -2.58
CA ALA A 202 -12.34 -7.95 -2.49
C ALA A 202 -12.36 -7.29 -3.88
N GLN A 203 -11.73 -7.92 -4.88
CA GLN A 203 -11.73 -7.46 -6.27
C GLN A 203 -13.15 -7.41 -6.85
N LYS A 204 -13.91 -8.49 -6.68
CA LYS A 204 -15.29 -8.59 -7.18
C LYS A 204 -16.23 -7.55 -6.57
N VAL A 205 -16.19 -7.39 -5.25
CA VAL A 205 -17.11 -6.50 -4.52
C VAL A 205 -16.74 -5.03 -4.68
N HIS A 206 -15.46 -4.69 -4.60
CA HIS A 206 -15.04 -3.30 -4.51
C HIS A 206 -14.56 -2.70 -5.83
N PHE A 207 -13.89 -3.47 -6.69
CA PHE A 207 -13.07 -2.89 -7.77
C PHE A 207 -13.53 -3.23 -9.20
N ASN A 208 -14.28 -4.32 -9.39
CA ASN A 208 -14.92 -4.61 -10.67
C ASN A 208 -15.89 -3.49 -11.08
N ASP A 209 -16.25 -3.43 -12.36
CA ASP A 209 -17.16 -2.40 -12.87
C ASP A 209 -18.53 -2.49 -12.19
N GLY A 210 -19.03 -1.34 -11.72
CA GLY A 210 -20.22 -1.25 -10.88
C GLY A 210 -20.00 -1.65 -9.42
N GLY A 211 -18.76 -1.92 -9.02
CA GLY A 211 -18.36 -2.22 -7.64
C GLY A 211 -18.44 -1.02 -6.70
N GLN A 212 -18.10 -1.22 -5.44
CA GLN A 212 -18.19 -0.17 -4.42
C GLN A 212 -17.37 1.07 -4.75
N PHE A 213 -16.16 0.93 -5.31
CA PHE A 213 -15.34 2.08 -5.67
C PHE A 213 -16.02 2.98 -6.71
N ASP A 214 -16.67 2.40 -7.73
CA ASP A 214 -17.37 3.17 -8.75
C ASP A 214 -18.51 3.97 -8.13
N LYS A 215 -19.31 3.35 -7.26
CA LYS A 215 -20.40 4.02 -6.55
C LYS A 215 -19.93 5.19 -5.69
N LEU A 216 -18.73 5.08 -5.09
CA LEU A 216 -18.17 6.13 -4.25
C LEU A 216 -17.56 7.27 -5.06
N TYR A 217 -16.97 6.97 -6.21
CA TYR A 217 -16.24 7.95 -7.02
C TYR A 217 -17.12 8.65 -8.07
N THR A 218 -18.24 8.05 -8.49
CA THR A 218 -19.20 8.69 -9.40
C THR A 218 -20.12 9.72 -8.74
N LEU A 219 -20.16 9.79 -7.40
CA LEU A 219 -20.92 10.78 -6.64
C LEU A 219 -20.26 12.17 -6.63
N LYS A 220 -19.63 12.59 -7.73
CA LYS A 220 -19.19 13.97 -7.93
C LYS A 220 -20.34 14.87 -8.35
#